data_AF-A0A385Q184-F1
#
_entry.id   AF-A0A385Q184-F1
#
_cell.length_a   1.000
_cell.length_b   1.000
_cell.length_c   1.000
_cell.angle_alpha   90.00
_cell.angle_beta   90.00
_cell.angle_gamma   90.00
#
_symmetry.space_group_name_H-M   'P 1'
#
loop_
_entity.id
_entity.type
_entity.pdbx_description
1 polymer ?
#
loop_
_entity_poly.entity_id
_entity_poly.type
_entity_poly.pdbx_seq_one_letter_code
_entity_poly.pdbx_strand_id
1 'polypeptide(L)'
;MVLEDLIRLIGLRLQMFGYTVTEGDNSTIEYQAEKAAQYVCNYCNFKKCPDDIPGALKFVTVDYAIGEFLEHKKTFAPDTLATLNLDMAVKQIQEGDTNIAFAVGEGSKTDEQRLEAFISYLISYGKVELMRHRKIKW
;
A
#
# COMPACT_ATOMS: atom_id res chain seq x y z
N MET A 1 17.73 0.06 -0.74
CA MET A 1 16.88 -0.63 -1.74
C MET A 1 16.89 0.18 -3.03
N VAL A 2 16.72 -0.41 -4.23
CA VAL A 2 16.65 0.36 -5.49
C VAL A 2 15.19 0.60 -5.91
N LEU A 3 14.92 1.69 -6.64
CA LEU A 3 13.57 2.07 -7.07
C LEU A 3 12.93 1.02 -7.98
N GLU A 4 13.68 0.46 -8.92
CA GLU A 4 13.22 -0.62 -9.81
C GLU A 4 12.71 -1.84 -9.03
N ASP A 5 13.39 -2.16 -7.93
CA ASP A 5 13.01 -3.24 -7.03
C ASP A 5 11.69 -2.98 -6.31
N LEU A 6 11.42 -1.71 -5.98
CA LEU A 6 10.18 -1.27 -5.36
C LEU A 6 9.02 -1.36 -6.36
N ILE A 7 9.21 -0.82 -7.57
CA ILE A 7 8.22 -0.88 -8.66
C ILE A 7 7.86 -2.33 -9.00
N ARG A 8 8.87 -3.20 -9.10
CA ARG A 8 8.66 -4.63 -9.36
C ARG A 8 7.80 -5.30 -8.28
N LEU A 9 8.05 -4.99 -7.00
CA LEU A 9 7.26 -5.54 -5.90
C LEU A 9 5.83 -4.98 -5.87
N ILE A 10 5.64 -3.71 -6.20
CA ILE A 10 4.30 -3.11 -6.32
C ILE A 10 3.49 -3.87 -7.37
N GLY A 11 4.06 -4.13 -8.56
CA GLY A 11 3.39 -4.91 -9.60
C GLY A 11 2.99 -6.31 -9.15
N LEU A 12 3.89 -7.04 -8.49
CA LEU A 12 3.59 -8.38 -7.95
C LEU A 12 2.48 -8.35 -6.90
N ARG A 13 2.52 -7.36 -6.00
CA ARG A 13 1.55 -7.22 -4.92
C ARG A 13 0.17 -6.81 -5.43
N LEU A 14 0.10 -5.93 -6.43
CA LEU A 14 -1.14 -5.57 -7.13
C LEU A 14 -1.79 -6.81 -7.81
N GLN A 15 -0.98 -7.67 -8.44
CA GLN A 15 -1.47 -8.93 -9.01
C GLN A 15 -2.05 -9.86 -7.95
N MET A 16 -1.43 -9.94 -6.76
CA MET A 16 -1.98 -10.72 -5.63
C MET A 16 -3.35 -10.21 -5.18
N PHE A 17 -3.61 -8.92 -5.31
CA PHE A 17 -4.91 -8.32 -5.02
C PHE A 17 -5.92 -8.48 -6.16
N GLY A 18 -5.55 -9.08 -7.28
CA GLY A 18 -6.40 -9.24 -8.47
C GLY A 18 -6.42 -8.01 -9.38
N TYR A 19 -5.55 -7.03 -9.15
CA TYR A 19 -5.43 -5.87 -10.04
C TYR A 19 -4.51 -6.18 -11.22
N THR A 20 -4.99 -5.93 -12.44
CA THR A 20 -4.19 -6.08 -13.67
C THR A 20 -3.55 -4.75 -14.01
N VAL A 21 -2.23 -4.65 -13.83
CA VAL A 21 -1.45 -3.46 -14.19
C VAL A 21 -1.43 -3.28 -15.70
N THR A 22 -1.82 -2.10 -16.15
CA THR A 22 -1.81 -1.67 -17.56
C THR A 22 -0.66 -0.70 -17.81
N GLU A 23 -0.31 -0.45 -19.09
CA GLU A 23 0.75 0.52 -19.43
C GLU A 23 0.43 1.94 -18.94
N GLY A 24 -0.85 2.32 -18.88
CA GLY A 24 -1.30 3.60 -18.36
C GLY A 24 -1.07 3.78 -16.85
N ASP A 25 -0.79 2.68 -16.13
CA ASP A 25 -0.53 2.71 -14.69
C ASP A 25 0.94 2.95 -14.37
N ASN A 26 1.85 2.70 -15.32
CA ASN A 26 3.29 2.70 -15.08
C ASN A 26 3.79 4.02 -14.48
N SER A 27 3.38 5.15 -15.06
CA SER A 27 3.76 6.48 -14.55
C SER A 27 3.20 6.76 -13.16
N THR A 28 1.98 6.27 -12.88
CA THR A 28 1.36 6.41 -11.55
C THR A 28 2.10 5.54 -10.55
N ILE A 29 2.43 4.30 -10.90
CA ILE A 29 3.17 3.37 -10.04
C ILE A 29 4.57 3.91 -9.73
N GLU A 30 5.28 4.42 -10.74
CA GLU A 30 6.60 5.02 -10.57
C GLU A 30 6.54 6.22 -9.63
N TYR A 31 5.61 7.14 -9.87
CA TYR A 31 5.41 8.30 -8.99
C TYR A 31 5.07 7.89 -7.54
N GLN A 32 4.16 6.92 -7.36
CA GLN A 32 3.78 6.47 -6.02
C GLN A 32 4.90 5.69 -5.33
N ALA A 33 5.74 4.97 -6.08
CA ALA A 33 6.94 4.31 -5.54
C ALA A 33 7.93 5.34 -5.01
N GLU A 34 8.21 6.41 -5.77
CA GLU A 34 9.07 7.50 -5.33
C GLU A 34 8.49 8.23 -4.12
N LYS A 35 7.20 8.56 -4.16
CA LYS A 35 6.49 9.22 -3.05
C LYS A 35 6.54 8.39 -1.77
N ALA A 36 6.31 7.07 -1.87
CA ALA A 36 6.40 6.16 -0.74
C ALA A 36 7.82 6.07 -0.16
N ALA A 37 8.83 5.98 -1.02
CA ALA A 37 10.22 5.98 -0.59
C ALA A 37 10.57 7.28 0.15
N GLN A 38 10.13 8.44 -0.38
CA GLN A 38 10.30 9.73 0.28
C GLN A 38 9.57 9.79 1.63
N TYR A 39 8.33 9.28 1.71
CA TYR A 39 7.58 9.22 2.97
C TYR A 39 8.36 8.46 4.05
N VAL A 40 8.82 7.25 3.74
CA VAL A 40 9.57 6.40 4.70
C VAL A 40 10.89 7.06 5.10
N CYS A 41 11.62 7.62 4.13
CA CYS A 41 12.85 8.36 4.43
C CYS A 41 12.62 9.56 5.34
N ASN A 42 11.60 10.37 5.06
CA ASN A 42 11.28 11.55 5.85
C ASN A 42 10.85 11.15 7.26
N TYR A 43 10.03 10.10 7.38
CA TYR A 43 9.59 9.58 8.67
C TYR A 43 10.77 9.05 9.51
N CYS A 44 11.65 8.27 8.90
CA CYS A 44 12.77 7.63 9.59
C CYS A 44 14.07 8.46 9.63
N ASN A 45 14.10 9.62 8.97
CA ASN A 45 15.28 10.47 8.75
C ASN A 45 16.44 9.74 8.02
N PHE A 46 16.12 9.02 6.95
CA PHE A 46 17.13 8.48 6.03
C PHE A 46 17.61 9.56 5.04
N LYS A 47 18.87 9.49 4.61
CA LYS A 47 19.50 10.57 3.81
C LYS A 47 19.32 10.36 2.31
N LYS A 48 19.34 9.11 1.85
CA LYS A 48 19.21 8.73 0.44
C LYS A 48 18.01 7.84 0.24
N CYS A 49 17.15 8.20 -0.70
CA CYS A 49 15.91 7.48 -1.00
C CYS A 49 15.97 6.95 -2.43
N PRO A 50 15.62 5.67 -2.67
CA PRO A 50 15.27 4.61 -1.71
C PRO A 50 16.48 3.86 -1.12
N ASP A 51 17.72 4.28 -1.43
CA ASP A 51 18.94 3.53 -1.13
C ASP A 51 19.12 3.16 0.34
N ASP A 52 18.89 4.10 1.25
CA ASP A 52 19.09 3.91 2.70
C ASP A 52 17.92 3.17 3.37
N ILE A 53 16.82 2.89 2.66
CA ILE A 53 15.69 2.14 3.21
C ILE A 53 16.14 0.69 3.43
N PRO A 54 16.14 0.19 4.69
CA PRO A 54 16.53 -1.17 4.99
C PRO A 54 15.52 -2.16 4.41
N GLY A 55 15.98 -3.36 4.07
CA GLY A 55 15.12 -4.43 3.55
C GLY A 55 13.94 -4.78 4.47
N ALA A 56 14.08 -4.57 5.78
CA ALA A 56 13.02 -4.74 6.77
C ALA A 56 11.80 -3.83 6.54
N LEU A 57 11.97 -2.67 5.88
CA LEU A 57 10.90 -1.72 5.57
C LEU A 57 10.40 -1.83 4.12
N LYS A 58 10.92 -2.80 3.34
CA LYS A 58 10.59 -2.96 1.93
C LYS A 58 9.08 -3.15 1.72
N PHE A 59 8.48 -4.11 2.42
CA PHE A 59 7.05 -4.42 2.28
C PHE A 59 6.15 -3.31 2.83
N VAL A 60 6.55 -2.63 3.91
CA VAL A 60 5.84 -1.45 4.42
C VAL A 60 5.80 -0.34 3.38
N THR A 61 6.92 -0.11 2.69
CA THR A 61 7.01 0.90 1.62
C THR A 61 6.15 0.52 0.42
N VAL A 62 6.13 -0.76 0.05
CA VAL A 62 5.28 -1.30 -1.03
C VAL A 62 3.80 -1.13 -0.71
N ASP A 63 3.36 -1.55 0.48
CA ASP A 63 1.95 -1.48 0.87
C ASP A 63 1.50 -0.01 0.94
N TYR A 64 2.34 0.90 1.47
CA TYR A 64 2.07 2.34 1.43
C TYR A 64 1.89 2.87 0.00
N ALA A 65 2.80 2.53 -0.93
CA ALA A 65 2.72 2.94 -2.33
C ALA A 65 1.43 2.43 -3.00
N ILE A 66 1.01 1.20 -2.69
CA ILE A 66 -0.20 0.60 -3.25
C ILE A 66 -1.45 1.27 -2.68
N GLY A 67 -1.46 1.58 -1.37
CA GLY A 67 -2.56 2.32 -0.76
C GLY A 67 -2.81 3.65 -1.47
N GLU A 68 -1.76 4.43 -1.69
CA GLU A 68 -1.81 5.70 -2.43
C GLU A 68 -2.19 5.53 -3.90
N PHE A 69 -1.71 4.46 -4.56
CA PHE A 69 -2.10 4.12 -5.92
C PHE A 69 -3.60 3.81 -6.03
N LEU A 70 -4.12 2.99 -5.11
CA LEU A 70 -5.53 2.62 -5.08
C LEU A 70 -6.43 3.80 -4.72
N GLU A 71 -5.99 4.69 -3.83
CA GLU A 71 -6.69 5.94 -3.51
C GLU A 71 -6.79 6.83 -4.75
N HIS A 72 -5.69 7.02 -5.48
CA HIS A 72 -5.69 7.77 -6.74
C HIS A 72 -6.65 7.15 -7.77
N LYS A 73 -6.60 5.83 -7.95
CA LYS A 73 -7.52 5.13 -8.87
C LYS A 73 -8.97 5.23 -8.44
N LYS A 74 -9.26 5.18 -7.14
CA LYS A 74 -10.61 5.37 -6.61
C LYS A 74 -11.17 6.75 -6.97
N THR A 75 -10.36 7.79 -6.90
CA THR A 75 -10.78 9.17 -7.20
C THR A 75 -10.96 9.43 -8.70
N PHE A 76 -10.02 8.97 -9.53
CA PHE A 76 -9.95 9.36 -10.94
C PHE A 76 -10.41 8.29 -11.94
N ALA A 77 -10.46 7.03 -11.54
CA ALA A 77 -10.80 5.90 -12.41
C ALA A 77 -11.44 4.73 -11.64
N PRO A 78 -12.58 4.94 -10.94
CA PRO A 78 -13.19 3.95 -10.06
C PRO A 78 -13.54 2.64 -10.78
N ASP A 79 -13.92 2.70 -12.06
CA ASP A 79 -14.27 1.53 -12.86
C ASP A 79 -13.11 0.53 -13.02
N THR A 80 -11.86 1.01 -12.93
CA THR A 80 -10.66 0.16 -13.03
C THR A 80 -10.44 -0.71 -11.80
N LEU A 81 -11.13 -0.43 -10.70
CA LEU A 81 -11.02 -1.15 -9.43
C LEU A 81 -11.98 -2.34 -9.34
N ALA A 82 -12.87 -2.53 -10.32
CA ALA A 82 -13.83 -3.63 -10.33
C ALA A 82 -13.20 -5.02 -10.36
N THR A 83 -11.94 -5.14 -10.79
CA THR A 83 -11.22 -6.43 -10.84
C THR A 83 -10.56 -6.81 -9.52
N LEU A 84 -10.54 -5.92 -8.51
CA LEU A 84 -9.93 -6.21 -7.22
C LEU A 84 -10.69 -7.32 -6.49
N ASN A 85 -9.95 -8.30 -5.99
CA ASN A 85 -10.50 -9.32 -5.12
C ASN A 85 -10.54 -8.81 -3.67
N LEU A 86 -11.60 -8.05 -3.36
CA LEU A 86 -11.81 -7.48 -2.03
C LEU A 86 -11.97 -8.56 -0.95
N ASP A 87 -12.52 -9.73 -1.27
CA ASP A 87 -12.67 -10.84 -0.32
C ASP A 87 -11.32 -11.40 0.14
N MET A 88 -10.36 -11.55 -0.77
CA MET A 88 -8.99 -11.95 -0.42
C MET A 88 -8.27 -10.86 0.37
N ALA A 89 -8.41 -9.60 -0.04
CA ALA A 89 -7.81 -8.47 0.66
C ALA A 89 -8.32 -8.36 2.11
N VAL A 90 -9.63 -8.52 2.33
CA VAL A 90 -10.25 -8.48 3.66
C VAL A 90 -9.78 -9.62 4.54
N LYS A 91 -9.61 -10.84 4.01
CA LYS A 91 -9.05 -11.97 4.77
C LYS A 91 -7.62 -11.69 5.24
N GLN A 92 -6.80 -11.08 4.40
CA GLN A 92 -5.42 -10.73 4.76
C GLN A 92 -5.36 -9.70 5.91
N ILE A 93 -6.28 -8.73 5.96
CA ILE A 93 -6.37 -7.78 7.09
C ILE A 93 -6.69 -8.53 8.41
N GLN A 94 -7.58 -9.52 8.36
CA GLN A 94 -7.98 -10.30 9.53
C GLN A 94 -6.84 -11.18 10.07
N GLU A 95 -5.99 -11.73 9.20
CA GLU A 95 -4.82 -12.52 9.60
C GLU A 95 -3.67 -11.67 10.18
N GLY A 96 -3.58 -10.39 9.78
CA GLY A 96 -2.45 -9.49 10.04
C GLY A 96 -2.45 -8.69 11.35
N ASP A 97 -3.17 -9.13 12.39
CA ASP A 97 -3.21 -8.50 13.73
C ASP A 97 -4.04 -7.21 13.87
N THR A 98 -4.89 -6.89 12.88
CA THR A 98 -5.96 -5.89 13.03
C THR A 98 -7.32 -6.55 12.81
N ASN A 99 -8.03 -6.85 13.89
CA ASN A 99 -9.43 -7.30 13.84
C ASN A 99 -10.35 -6.15 13.37
N ILE A 100 -10.22 -5.74 12.12
CA ILE A 100 -11.27 -4.97 11.45
C ILE A 100 -12.34 -6.00 11.08
N ALA A 101 -13.31 -6.21 11.97
CA ALA A 101 -14.43 -7.10 11.73
C ALA A 101 -15.29 -6.53 10.59
N PHE A 102 -15.02 -6.98 9.37
CA PHE A 102 -15.93 -6.82 8.24
C PHE A 102 -17.01 -7.90 8.38
N ALA A 103 -18.08 -7.60 9.10
CA ALA A 103 -19.19 -8.53 9.29
C ALA A 103 -19.77 -8.91 7.92
N VAL A 104 -19.64 -10.18 7.55
CA VAL A 104 -20.34 -10.80 6.42
C VAL A 104 -21.67 -11.30 6.98
N GLY A 105 -22.72 -10.49 6.81
CA GLY A 105 -24.06 -10.68 7.38
C GLY A 105 -24.88 -9.39 7.26
N GLU A 106 -26.20 -9.51 7.15
CA GLU A 106 -27.18 -8.42 6.92
C GLU A 106 -26.83 -7.14 7.73
N GLY A 107 -26.33 -6.10 7.06
CA GLY A 107 -25.53 -5.02 7.67
C GLY A 107 -24.09 -4.90 7.12
N SER A 108 -23.80 -5.68 6.07
CA SER A 108 -22.50 -5.77 5.40
C SER A 108 -22.06 -4.41 4.85
N LYS A 109 -20.83 -4.00 5.16
CA LYS A 109 -20.19 -2.82 4.55
C LYS A 109 -20.29 -2.91 3.03
N THR A 110 -20.63 -1.81 2.36
CA THR A 110 -20.64 -1.72 0.90
C THR A 110 -19.24 -1.99 0.34
N ASP A 111 -19.13 -2.39 -0.91
CA ASP A 111 -17.83 -2.66 -1.54
C ASP A 111 -16.89 -1.44 -1.50
N GLU A 112 -17.46 -0.24 -1.59
CA GLU A 112 -16.74 1.03 -1.42
C GLU A 112 -16.16 1.21 0.00
N GLN A 113 -16.92 0.85 1.03
CA GLN A 113 -16.48 0.90 2.42
C GLN A 113 -15.41 -0.16 2.73
N ARG A 114 -15.50 -1.32 2.08
CA ARG A 114 -14.48 -2.37 2.17
C ARG A 114 -13.18 -1.93 1.51
N LEU A 115 -13.28 -1.35 0.31
CA LEU A 115 -12.15 -0.77 -0.41
C LEU A 115 -11.48 0.35 0.41
N GLU A 116 -12.27 1.28 0.96
CA GLU A 116 -11.73 2.38 1.78
C GLU A 116 -10.97 1.86 3.00
N ALA A 117 -11.53 0.89 3.71
CA ALA A 117 -10.88 0.31 4.87
C ALA A 117 -9.61 -0.48 4.50
N PHE A 118 -9.59 -1.12 3.33
CA PHE A 118 -8.39 -1.78 2.82
C PHE A 118 -7.29 -0.78 2.45
N ILE A 119 -7.63 0.30 1.74
CA ILE A 119 -6.70 1.39 1.43
C ILE A 119 -6.14 1.99 2.73
N SER A 120 -7.02 2.28 3.70
CA SER A 120 -6.63 2.81 5.01
C SER A 120 -5.69 1.86 5.75
N TYR A 121 -5.93 0.55 5.69
CA TYR A 121 -5.02 -0.46 6.24
C TYR A 121 -3.65 -0.39 5.57
N LEU A 122 -3.57 -0.41 4.24
CA LEU A 122 -2.30 -0.37 3.51
C LEU A 122 -1.46 0.88 3.83
N ILE A 123 -2.10 2.05 3.93
CA ILE A 123 -1.43 3.33 4.24
C ILE A 123 -0.98 3.37 5.71
N SER A 124 -1.73 2.74 6.62
CA SER A 124 -1.43 2.79 8.05
C SER A 124 -0.60 1.61 8.57
N TYR A 125 -0.48 0.55 7.79
CA TYR A 125 0.32 -0.63 8.09
C TYR A 125 1.80 -0.26 8.23
N GLY A 126 2.53 -1.01 9.06
CA GLY A 126 3.98 -0.84 9.19
C GLY A 126 4.42 0.35 10.06
N LYS A 127 3.50 1.10 10.68
CA LYS A 127 3.84 2.26 11.53
C LYS A 127 4.75 1.88 12.69
N VAL A 128 4.56 0.71 13.29
CA VAL A 128 5.40 0.22 14.40
C VAL A 128 6.82 -0.07 13.92
N GLU A 129 6.94 -0.68 12.74
CA GLU A 129 8.18 -0.98 12.06
C GLU A 129 8.92 0.31 11.71
N LEU A 130 8.21 1.30 11.15
CA LEU A 130 8.77 2.64 10.87
C LEU A 130 9.29 3.32 12.14
N MET A 131 8.55 3.22 13.25
CA MET A 131 8.97 3.77 14.55
C MET A 131 10.28 3.14 15.05
N ARG A 132 10.47 1.82 14.89
CA ARG A 132 11.71 1.13 15.30
C ARG A 132 12.94 1.64 14.55
N HIS A 133 12.76 2.10 13.31
CA HIS A 133 13.84 2.61 12.47
C HIS A 133 13.98 4.14 12.49
N ARG A 134 13.14 4.84 13.26
CA ARG A 134 13.12 6.31 13.31
C ARG A 134 14.38 6.84 14.00
N LYS A 135 15.17 7.62 13.27
CA LYS A 135 16.28 8.40 13.85
C LYS A 135 15.76 9.75 14.30
N ILE A 136 16.04 10.18 15.53
CA ILE A 136 15.64 11.52 15.99
C ILE A 136 16.56 12.55 15.36
N LYS A 137 15.98 13.59 14.77
CA LYS A 137 16.69 14.78 14.29
C LYS A 137 16.09 15.98 15.04
N TRP A 138 16.95 16.68 15.78
CA TRP A 138 16.63 17.93 16.48
C TRP A 138 16.82 19.12 15.56
#